data_AF-C6A5H7-F1
#
_entry.id   AF-C6A5H7-F1
#
_cell.length_a   1.000
_cell.length_b   1.000
_cell.length_c   1.000
_cell.angle_alpha   90.00
_cell.angle_beta   90.00
_cell.angle_gamma   90.00
#
_symmetry.space_group_name_H-M   'P 1'
#
loop_
_entity.id
_entity.type
_entity.pdbx_description
1 polymer ?
#
loop_
_entity_poly.entity_id
_entity_poly.type
_entity_poly.pdbx_seq_one_letter_code
_entity_poly.pdbx_strand_id
1 'polypeptide(L)'
;MNEKATKRQKLIKEAYRLGYFVGYKGHTEWVSWIFKKKREIYEKAEFFSIYNEVRAAYEKGIEDGKIRRLKEIELGLSKLESEIIPEGTKEATKTKEKEEIEEDYQAFAKTPKIMEPPEIIKLIKSIEAPKMLSLPKILGEED
;
A
#
# COMPACT_ATOMS: atom_id res chain seq x y z
N MET A 1 -46.09 -17.66 9.23
CA MET A 1 -44.90 -16.96 8.67
C MET A 1 -44.32 -17.81 7.55
N ASN A 2 -44.03 -17.23 6.38
CA ASN A 2 -43.68 -17.97 5.16
C ASN A 2 -42.26 -18.55 5.25
N GLU A 3 -42.10 -19.88 5.31
CA GLU A 3 -40.80 -20.57 5.49
C GLU A 3 -39.76 -20.20 4.41
N LYS A 4 -40.22 -19.89 3.19
CA LYS A 4 -39.32 -19.42 2.13
C LYS A 4 -38.67 -18.07 2.47
N ALA A 5 -39.42 -17.15 3.07
CA ALA A 5 -38.91 -15.83 3.42
C ALA A 5 -37.84 -15.90 4.53
N THR A 6 -38.02 -16.78 5.51
CA THR A 6 -37.03 -16.99 6.58
C THR A 6 -35.76 -17.68 6.06
N LYS A 7 -35.87 -18.61 5.11
CA LYS A 7 -34.71 -19.22 4.45
C LYS A 7 -33.90 -18.21 3.60
N ARG A 8 -34.57 -17.34 2.84
CA ARG A 8 -33.92 -16.26 2.07
C ARG A 8 -33.12 -15.33 2.98
N GLN A 9 -33.73 -14.84 4.06
CA GLN A 9 -33.05 -13.95 5.01
C GLN A 9 -31.86 -14.61 5.71
N LYS A 10 -31.96 -15.90 6.05
CA LYS A 10 -30.84 -16.64 6.65
C LYS A 10 -29.64 -16.70 5.70
N LEU A 11 -29.87 -16.94 4.41
CA LEU A 11 -28.80 -17.01 3.42
C LEU A 11 -28.08 -15.66 3.24
N ILE A 12 -28.84 -14.56 3.19
CA ILE A 12 -28.28 -13.21 3.12
C ILE A 12 -27.42 -12.90 4.35
N LYS A 13 -27.90 -13.25 5.54
CA LYS A 13 -27.13 -13.08 6.79
C LYS A 13 -25.87 -13.95 6.82
N GLU A 14 -25.95 -15.17 6.30
CA GLU A 14 -24.80 -16.09 6.21
C GLU A 14 -23.72 -15.51 5.28
N ALA A 15 -24.13 -14.99 4.11
CA ALA A 15 -23.23 -14.34 3.17
C ALA A 15 -22.55 -13.10 3.78
N TYR A 16 -23.33 -12.23 4.43
CA TYR A 16 -22.78 -11.07 5.14
C TYR A 16 -21.75 -11.46 6.20
N ARG A 17 -22.07 -12.46 7.03
CA ARG A 17 -21.15 -12.94 8.09
C ARG A 17 -19.87 -13.52 7.52
N LEU A 18 -19.97 -14.30 6.44
CA LEU A 18 -18.79 -14.83 5.76
C LEU A 18 -17.93 -13.68 5.23
N GLY A 19 -18.52 -12.73 4.50
CA GLY A 19 -17.82 -11.56 3.97
C GLY A 19 -17.14 -10.75 5.08
N TYR A 20 -17.86 -10.46 6.17
CA TYR A 20 -17.32 -9.77 7.34
C TYR A 20 -16.12 -10.47 7.93
N PHE A 21 -16.20 -11.79 8.12
CA PHE A 21 -15.08 -12.57 8.61
C PHE A 21 -13.86 -12.49 7.69
N VAL A 22 -14.05 -12.64 6.37
CA VAL A 22 -12.96 -12.53 5.37
C VAL A 22 -12.30 -11.16 5.44
N GLY A 23 -13.10 -10.09 5.40
CA GLY A 23 -12.62 -8.71 5.46
C GLY A 23 -11.89 -8.39 6.77
N TYR A 24 -12.46 -8.82 7.89
CA TYR A 24 -11.90 -8.56 9.22
C TYR A 24 -10.60 -9.32 9.50
N LYS A 25 -10.51 -10.60 9.11
CA LYS A 25 -9.29 -11.39 9.29
C LYS A 25 -8.22 -11.11 8.23
N GLY A 26 -8.59 -10.47 7.12
CA GLY A 26 -7.68 -10.19 6.01
C GLY A 26 -7.23 -11.44 5.26
N HIS A 27 -8.03 -12.51 5.30
CA HIS A 27 -7.76 -13.69 4.49
C HIS A 27 -7.97 -13.37 3.02
N THR A 28 -7.13 -13.91 2.15
CA THR A 28 -7.40 -13.94 0.72
C THR A 28 -8.53 -14.94 0.45
N GLU A 29 -9.39 -14.66 -0.52
CA GLU A 29 -10.51 -15.55 -0.88
C GLU A 29 -10.06 -16.96 -1.34
N TRP A 30 -8.76 -17.15 -1.53
CA TRP A 30 -8.08 -18.36 -1.98
C TRP A 30 -7.95 -19.45 -0.91
N VAL A 31 -8.31 -19.15 0.34
CA VAL A 31 -8.36 -20.19 1.37
C VAL A 31 -9.47 -21.18 1.01
N SER A 32 -9.09 -22.45 0.81
CA SER A 32 -9.96 -23.48 0.21
C SER A 32 -11.36 -23.60 0.84
N TRP A 33 -11.46 -23.45 2.17
CA TRP A 33 -12.76 -23.53 2.85
C TRP A 33 -13.66 -22.30 2.60
N ILE A 34 -13.08 -21.10 2.43
CA ILE A 34 -13.81 -19.87 2.12
C ILE A 34 -14.41 -19.99 0.72
N PHE A 35 -13.61 -20.45 -0.24
CA PHE A 35 -14.06 -20.67 -1.62
C PHE A 35 -15.23 -21.67 -1.67
N LYS A 36 -15.08 -22.84 -1.01
CA LYS A 36 -16.14 -23.86 -0.92
C LYS A 36 -17.40 -23.28 -0.30
N LYS A 37 -17.28 -22.55 0.81
CA LYS A 37 -18.42 -21.98 1.52
C LYS A 37 -19.13 -20.87 0.72
N LYS A 38 -18.37 -19.99 0.06
CA LYS A 38 -18.89 -18.94 -0.83
C LYS A 38 -19.68 -19.56 -1.99
N ARG A 39 -19.13 -20.61 -2.60
CA ARG A 39 -19.79 -21.36 -3.67
C ARG A 39 -21.12 -21.97 -3.21
N GLU A 40 -21.13 -22.67 -2.07
CA GLU A 40 -22.37 -23.25 -1.50
C GLU A 40 -23.46 -22.19 -1.26
N ILE A 41 -23.08 -21.00 -0.77
CA ILE A 41 -24.02 -19.91 -0.50
C ILE A 41 -24.61 -19.38 -1.81
N TYR A 42 -23.78 -19.24 -2.85
CA TYR A 42 -24.20 -18.72 -4.15
C TYR A 42 -25.09 -19.70 -4.92
N GLU A 43 -24.76 -21.00 -4.91
CA GLU A 43 -25.62 -22.04 -5.50
C GLU A 43 -27.01 -22.07 -4.84
N LYS A 44 -27.07 -21.94 -3.50
CA LYS A 44 -28.35 -21.78 -2.78
C LYS A 44 -29.06 -20.49 -3.16
N ALA A 45 -28.34 -19.42 -3.44
CA ALA A 45 -28.91 -18.12 -3.77
C ALA A 45 -29.54 -18.12 -5.16
N GLU A 46 -28.95 -18.84 -6.12
CA GLU A 46 -29.51 -19.07 -7.46
C GLU A 46 -30.85 -19.81 -7.37
N PHE A 47 -30.92 -20.87 -6.55
CA PHE A 47 -32.17 -21.63 -6.32
C PHE A 47 -33.32 -20.76 -5.80
N PHE A 48 -33.01 -19.75 -4.99
CA PHE A 48 -34.00 -18.82 -4.43
C PHE A 48 -34.12 -17.50 -5.22
N SER A 49 -33.46 -17.37 -6.38
CA SER A 49 -33.40 -16.16 -7.20
C SER A 49 -32.97 -14.90 -6.43
N ILE A 50 -32.08 -15.03 -5.43
CA ILE A 50 -31.54 -13.95 -4.59
C ILE A 50 -30.04 -13.76 -4.73
N TYR A 51 -29.45 -14.24 -5.82
CA TYR A 51 -28.02 -14.17 -6.06
C TYR A 51 -27.45 -12.76 -5.85
N ASN A 52 -28.09 -11.73 -6.43
CA ASN A 52 -27.62 -10.35 -6.32
C ASN A 52 -27.69 -9.81 -4.89
N GLU A 53 -28.75 -10.11 -4.15
CA GLU A 53 -28.92 -9.68 -2.75
C GLU A 53 -27.84 -10.33 -1.86
N VAL A 54 -27.59 -11.62 -2.06
CA VAL A 54 -26.59 -12.42 -1.34
C VAL A 54 -25.18 -11.94 -1.67
N ARG A 55 -24.89 -11.66 -2.94
CA ARG A 55 -23.62 -11.09 -3.39
C ARG A 55 -23.37 -9.73 -2.76
N ALA A 56 -24.34 -8.83 -2.84
CA ALA A 56 -24.23 -7.49 -2.24
C ALA A 56 -24.02 -7.57 -0.72
N ALA A 57 -24.70 -8.49 -0.04
CA ALA A 57 -24.51 -8.72 1.39
C ALA A 57 -23.10 -9.23 1.71
N TYR A 58 -22.55 -10.14 0.89
CA TYR A 58 -21.18 -10.61 1.04
C TYR A 58 -20.14 -9.49 0.84
N GLU A 59 -20.27 -8.72 -0.23
CA GLU A 59 -19.37 -7.60 -0.55
C GLU A 59 -19.41 -6.52 0.55
N LYS A 60 -20.61 -6.15 1.01
CA LYS A 60 -20.79 -5.24 2.14
C LYS A 60 -20.16 -5.79 3.42
N GLY A 61 -20.31 -7.09 3.68
CA GLY A 61 -19.65 -7.76 4.79
C GLY A 61 -18.14 -7.56 4.74
N ILE A 62 -17.50 -7.81 3.58
CA ILE A 62 -16.05 -7.61 3.41
C ILE A 62 -15.63 -6.19 3.78
N GLU A 63 -16.34 -5.19 3.28
CA GLU A 63 -16.04 -3.78 3.53
C GLU A 63 -16.17 -3.43 5.02
N ASP A 64 -17.30 -3.78 5.64
CA ASP A 64 -17.54 -3.57 7.07
C ASP A 64 -16.47 -4.25 7.93
N GLY A 65 -16.06 -5.48 7.56
CA GLY A 65 -15.01 -6.21 8.23
C GLY A 65 -13.65 -5.52 8.15
N LYS A 66 -13.28 -5.00 6.97
CA LYS A 66 -12.04 -4.23 6.76
C LYS A 66 -12.05 -2.94 7.57
N ILE A 67 -13.15 -2.20 7.54
CA ILE A 67 -13.32 -0.96 8.32
C ILE A 67 -13.19 -1.24 9.81
N ARG A 68 -13.82 -2.31 10.30
CA ARG A 68 -13.71 -2.69 11.71
C ARG A 68 -12.27 -3.02 12.09
N ARG A 69 -11.58 -3.82 11.29
CA ARG A 69 -10.17 -4.17 11.51
C ARG A 69 -9.30 -2.91 11.59
N LEU A 70 -9.47 -1.98 10.66
CA LEU A 70 -8.73 -0.72 10.65
C LEU A 70 -8.97 0.10 11.92
N LYS A 71 -10.24 0.26 12.34
CA LYS A 71 -10.60 0.95 13.58
C LYS A 71 -9.97 0.31 14.82
N GLU A 72 -9.94 -1.01 14.88
CA GLU A 72 -9.33 -1.72 16.02
C GLU A 72 -7.81 -1.60 16.04
N ILE A 73 -7.16 -1.59 14.87
CA ILE A 73 -5.73 -1.30 14.75
C ILE A 73 -5.44 0.13 15.22
N GLU A 74 -6.21 1.11 14.75
CA GLU A 74 -6.07 2.52 15.14
C GLU A 74 -6.25 2.70 16.65
N LEU A 75 -7.31 2.14 17.23
CA LEU A 75 -7.53 2.15 18.68
C LEU A 75 -6.40 1.47 19.46
N GLY A 76 -5.88 0.35 18.95
CA GLY A 76 -4.74 -0.35 19.55
C GLY A 76 -3.48 0.50 19.56
N LEU A 77 -3.20 1.18 18.44
CA LEU A 77 -2.08 2.12 18.31
C LEU A 77 -2.24 3.31 19.24
N SER A 78 -3.42 3.94 19.31
CA SER A 78 -3.66 5.08 20.20
C SER A 78 -3.49 4.73 21.68
N LYS A 79 -3.92 3.52 22.10
CA LYS A 79 -3.69 3.04 23.46
C LYS A 79 -2.21 2.86 23.76
N LEU A 80 -1.49 2.22 22.85
CA LEU A 80 -0.05 2.03 22.96
C LEU A 80 0.70 3.39 23.04
N GLU A 81 0.30 4.37 22.22
CA GLU A 81 0.84 5.73 22.29
C GLU A 81 0.56 6.42 23.62
N SER A 82 -0.64 6.23 24.21
CA SER A 82 -0.98 6.81 25.51
C SER A 82 -0.25 6.15 26.69
N GLU A 83 0.10 4.86 26.57
CA GLU A 83 0.84 4.12 27.60
C GLU A 83 2.35 4.40 27.53
N ILE A 84 2.90 4.63 26.34
CA ILE A 84 4.34 4.89 26.14
C ILE A 84 4.68 6.38 26.29
N ILE A 85 3.77 7.28 25.88
CA ILE A 85 4.01 8.72 25.87
C ILE A 85 2.91 9.42 26.68
N PRO A 86 3.19 9.85 27.93
CA PRO A 86 2.23 10.63 28.69
C PRO A 86 1.89 11.93 27.93
N GLU A 87 0.63 12.35 27.96
CA GLU A 87 0.11 13.46 27.13
C GLU A 87 0.94 14.75 27.21
N GLY A 88 1.59 15.03 28.33
CA GLY A 88 2.48 16.18 28.51
C GLY A 88 3.77 16.15 27.68
N THR A 89 4.18 15.00 27.14
CA THR A 89 5.41 14.90 26.32
C THR A 89 5.15 15.14 24.83
N LYS A 90 3.90 15.03 24.35
CA LYS A 90 3.55 15.10 22.92
C LYS A 90 3.73 16.49 22.31
N GLU A 91 3.45 17.54 23.06
CA GLU A 91 3.69 18.93 22.61
C GLU A 91 5.17 19.28 22.65
N ALA A 92 5.89 18.82 23.67
CA ALA A 92 7.33 19.03 23.81
C ALA A 92 8.14 18.27 22.74
N THR A 93 7.77 17.03 22.38
CA THR A 93 8.44 16.26 21.32
C THR A 93 8.16 16.83 19.93
N LYS A 94 6.92 17.20 19.60
CA LYS A 94 6.62 17.88 18.32
C LYS A 94 7.32 19.22 18.15
N THR A 95 7.58 19.93 19.25
CA THR A 95 8.31 21.20 19.21
C THR A 95 9.80 20.95 19.01
N LYS A 96 10.38 19.97 19.72
CA LYS A 96 11.78 19.55 19.56
C LYS A 96 12.09 18.97 18.17
N GLU A 97 11.22 18.12 17.63
CA GLU A 97 11.39 17.55 16.29
C GLU A 97 11.38 18.66 15.21
N LYS A 98 10.55 19.70 15.38
CA LYS A 98 10.54 20.84 14.46
C LYS A 98 11.80 21.69 14.56
N GLU A 99 12.31 21.89 15.77
CA GLU A 99 13.57 22.61 16.01
C GLU A 99 14.76 21.83 15.40
N GLU A 100 14.80 20.52 15.57
CA GLU A 100 15.87 19.65 15.04
C GLU A 100 15.85 19.59 13.49
N ILE A 101 14.65 19.52 12.88
CA ILE A 101 14.50 19.57 11.41
C ILE A 101 14.97 20.93 10.84
N GLU A 102 14.68 22.04 11.54
CA GLU A 102 15.11 23.37 11.10
C GLU A 102 16.64 23.52 11.22
N GLU A 103 17.25 23.01 12.30
CA GLU A 103 18.71 23.00 12.46
C GLU A 103 19.41 22.19 11.36
N ASP A 104 18.90 21.00 11.04
CA ASP A 104 19.40 20.15 9.97
C ASP A 104 19.27 20.82 8.59
N TYR A 105 18.14 21.50 8.34
CA TYR A 105 17.91 22.22 7.10
C TYR A 105 18.90 23.38 6.93
N GLN A 106 19.17 24.12 8.01
CA GLN A 106 20.16 25.19 8.03
C GLN A 106 21.59 24.66 7.82
N ALA A 107 21.92 23.49 8.38
CA ALA A 107 23.21 22.84 8.16
C ALA A 107 23.37 22.40 6.69
N PHE A 108 22.34 21.80 6.10
CA PHE A 108 22.32 21.41 4.69
C PHE A 108 22.45 22.62 3.75
N ALA A 109 21.71 23.70 4.01
CA ALA A 109 21.77 24.92 3.21
C ALA A 109 23.17 25.59 3.21
N LYS A 110 23.91 25.47 4.32
CA LYS A 110 25.29 25.97 4.46
C LYS A 110 26.33 25.04 3.83
N THR A 111 25.95 23.84 3.43
CA THR A 111 26.90 22.89 2.86
C THR A 111 27.34 23.38 1.47
N PRO A 112 28.64 23.53 1.20
CA PRO A 112 29.10 23.99 -0.10
C PRO A 112 28.67 23.00 -1.17
N LYS A 113 27.94 23.49 -2.18
CA LYS A 113 27.60 22.68 -3.35
C LYS A 113 28.89 22.37 -4.10
N ILE A 114 29.21 21.09 -4.26
CA ILE A 114 30.31 20.64 -5.11
C ILE A 114 29.94 21.05 -6.54
N MET A 115 30.49 22.19 -6.99
CA MET A 115 30.28 22.72 -8.34
C MET A 115 31.16 22.03 -9.37
N GLU A 116 32.23 21.37 -8.92
CA GLU A 116 33.13 20.66 -9.82
C GLU A 116 32.57 19.29 -10.20
N PRO A 117 32.58 18.95 -11.50
CA PRO A 117 32.17 17.62 -11.93
C PRO A 117 33.10 16.56 -11.30
N PRO A 118 32.55 15.44 -10.82
CA PRO A 118 33.35 14.38 -10.19
C PRO A 118 34.43 13.88 -11.15
N GLU A 119 35.59 13.51 -10.60
CA GLU A 119 36.77 13.08 -11.37
C GLU A 119 36.49 11.88 -12.29
N ILE A 120 35.46 11.10 -11.99
CA ILE A 120 34.95 10.01 -12.83
C ILE A 120 34.63 10.50 -14.25
N ILE A 121 34.14 11.74 -14.41
CA ILE A 121 33.85 12.33 -15.72
C ILE A 121 35.15 12.70 -16.47
N LYS A 122 36.22 13.07 -15.74
CA LYS A 122 37.55 13.36 -16.34
C LYS A 122 38.19 12.10 -16.93
N LEU A 123 37.95 10.92 -16.35
CA LEU A 123 38.51 9.65 -16.83
C LEU A 123 38.00 9.25 -18.23
N ILE A 124 36.81 9.69 -18.62
CA ILE A 124 36.21 9.38 -19.94
C ILE A 124 36.91 10.17 -21.05
N LYS A 125 37.51 11.34 -20.76
CA LYS A 125 38.31 12.09 -21.74
C LYS A 125 39.55 11.32 -22.23
N SER A 126 40.05 10.37 -21.45
CA SER A 126 41.17 9.52 -21.85
C SER A 126 40.79 8.44 -22.87
N ILE A 127 39.50 8.28 -23.17
CA ILE A 127 38.97 7.39 -24.23
C ILE A 127 38.86 8.14 -25.58
N GLU A 128 39.26 9.43 -25.65
CA GLU A 128 39.40 10.13 -26.93
C GLU A 128 40.24 9.29 -27.90
N ALA A 129 39.74 9.11 -29.13
CA ALA A 129 40.34 8.23 -30.12
C ALA A 129 41.82 8.60 -30.33
N PRO A 130 42.76 7.64 -30.25
CA PRO A 130 44.17 7.95 -30.39
C PRO A 130 44.43 8.57 -31.76
N LYS A 131 45.24 9.64 -31.80
CA LYS A 131 45.67 10.34 -33.03
C LYS A 131 46.37 9.41 -34.06
N MET A 132 46.61 8.14 -33.73
CA MET A 132 47.06 7.11 -34.66
C MET A 132 45.95 6.51 -35.53
N LEU A 133 44.68 6.61 -35.12
CA LEU A 133 43.52 6.17 -35.90
C LEU A 133 42.93 7.28 -36.77
N SER A 134 43.41 8.52 -36.64
CA SER A 134 43.07 9.57 -37.60
C SER A 134 43.79 9.30 -38.91
N LEU A 135 43.03 9.29 -40.01
CA LEU A 135 43.57 9.08 -41.36
C LEU A 135 44.72 10.07 -41.65
N PRO A 136 45.79 9.64 -42.33
CA PRO A 136 46.83 10.55 -42.77
C PRO A 136 46.20 11.65 -43.63
N LYS A 137 46.54 12.92 -43.35
CA LYS A 137 46.07 14.09 -44.09
C LYS A 137 46.37 14.05 -45.60
N ILE A 138 47.18 13.09 -46.05
CA ILE A 138 47.62 12.87 -47.44
C ILE A 138 46.56 12.16 -48.30
N LEU A 139 45.54 11.52 -47.70
CA LEU A 139 44.48 10.82 -48.44
C LEU A 139 43.22 11.68 -48.64
N GLY A 140 43.31 12.99 -48.43
CA GLY A 140 42.20 13.94 -48.52
C GLY A 140 42.41 15.09 -49.49
N GLU A 141 43.31 14.93 -50.47
CA GLU A 141 43.39 15.82 -51.64
C GLU A 141 43.14 14.99 -52.90
N GLU A 142 41.87 14.89 -53.27
CA GLU A 142 41.49 14.91 -54.68
C GLU A 142 40.61 16.16 -54.86
N ASP A 143 41.17 17.10 -55.63
CA ASP A 143 40.71 18.42 -56.11
C ASP A 143 40.74 19.64 -55.16
#